data_AF-A0A3R9EMB3-F1
#
_entry.id   AF-A0A3R9EMB3-F1
#
_cell.length_a   1.000
_cell.length_b   1.000
_cell.length_c   1.000
_cell.angle_alpha   90.00
_cell.angle_beta   90.00
_cell.angle_gamma   90.00
#
_symmetry.space_group_name_H-M   'P 1'
#
loop_
_entity.id
_entity.type
_entity.pdbx_description
1 polymer ?
#
loop_
_entity_poly.entity_id
_entity_poly.type
_entity_poly.pdbx_seq_one_letter_code
_entity_poly.pdbx_strand_id
1 'polypeptide(L)'
;MEEKVIKKPDSLYDEFTRKGGAAPTATHYCPGCGHGILHKLIAEAMDDLEIQERSVMISPVGCAVFAYYYFNCGNLQVAHGRAPAVGTGLSRSEGDAVVISYQGDGDLASIGMNETIQAANRGEKMAVFFVNNTVYGMTGGQMAPTTLIGEKTVTCPTGRDPRFAGYPLHMCELLNNLDGPVFIERVSVSDISHIRKAKKAVKRALEIQKEGIGYAFVEVLAACPTNLKQNAEQSTKFINEEMEKEFPLGNLRDLAEEREPLPSPKSDFSKESIDHIYKIDDSTSPDAVEDPEFTRVLAKIAGFGGQGVLSMGLILARAGCSAKRFTSWYPSYGPEQRGGTSNCSVVISGEEIGSPVVYESDILVAMNLPSLEKFASDVKQGGIILYDTTIGDFKAPEGVRAIKVPATQIAKEGGSERAANTAIIGVLMHLGVTGLDVEDYMKAIEETFAAKQKLIPLNQQILKEGAKWASENL
;
A
#
# COMPACT_ATOMS: atom_id res chain seq x y z
N MET A 1 5.56 -37.17 26.95
CA MET A 1 5.80 -36.83 25.53
C MET A 1 4.50 -36.25 25.04
N GLU A 2 4.37 -34.93 25.04
CA GLU A 2 3.16 -34.28 24.55
C GLU A 2 2.96 -34.67 23.09
N GLU A 3 1.73 -35.04 22.75
CA GLU A 3 1.35 -35.48 21.43
C GLU A 3 1.62 -34.35 20.44
N LYS A 4 2.45 -34.59 19.42
CA LYS A 4 2.77 -33.58 18.42
C LYS A 4 1.56 -33.39 17.51
N VAL A 5 0.64 -32.53 17.92
CA VAL A 5 -0.52 -32.15 17.10
C VAL A 5 0.02 -31.36 15.91
N ILE A 6 -0.10 -31.93 14.70
CA ILE A 6 0.19 -31.23 13.45
C ILE A 6 -0.98 -30.26 13.22
N LYS A 7 -0.90 -29.08 13.85
CA LYS A 7 -1.83 -27.99 13.62
C LYS A 7 -1.28 -27.00 12.60
N LYS A 8 -2.18 -26.25 11.97
CA LYS A 8 -1.83 -25.07 11.20
C LYS A 8 -1.17 -24.04 12.13
N PRO A 9 -0.12 -23.33 11.69
CA PRO A 9 0.47 -22.24 12.47
C PRO A 9 -0.56 -21.13 12.75
N ASP A 10 -0.55 -20.61 13.98
CA ASP A 10 -1.44 -19.52 14.43
C ASP A 10 -1.05 -18.19 13.73
N SER A 11 0.22 -18.06 13.32
CA SER A 11 0.73 -16.98 12.46
C SER A 11 0.16 -16.97 11.02
N LEU A 12 -0.68 -17.93 10.63
CA LEU A 12 -1.41 -17.91 9.35
C LEU A 12 -2.92 -17.81 9.58
N TYR A 13 -3.61 -16.89 8.89
CA TYR A 13 -5.08 -16.78 8.96
C TYR A 13 -5.76 -18.09 8.60
N ASP A 14 -6.82 -18.45 9.34
CA ASP A 14 -7.64 -19.63 9.07
C ASP A 14 -8.30 -19.59 7.69
N GLU A 15 -8.83 -18.43 7.33
CA GLU A 15 -9.47 -18.15 6.05
C GLU A 15 -8.89 -16.89 5.39
N PHE A 16 -8.80 -16.90 4.07
CA PHE A 16 -8.24 -15.79 3.27
C PHE A 16 -9.37 -14.94 2.68
N THR A 17 -10.31 -14.47 3.51
CA THR A 17 -11.52 -13.75 3.06
C THR A 17 -11.22 -12.54 2.18
N ARG A 18 -10.10 -11.85 2.44
CA ARG A 18 -9.63 -10.69 1.66
C ARG A 18 -9.20 -11.02 0.22
N LYS A 19 -8.95 -12.30 -0.11
CA LYS A 19 -8.70 -12.78 -1.49
C LYS A 19 -9.92 -12.61 -2.39
N GLY A 20 -11.12 -12.69 -1.82
CA GLY A 20 -12.38 -12.78 -2.56
C GLY A 20 -12.60 -14.13 -3.26
N GLY A 21 -13.81 -14.32 -3.80
CA GLY A 21 -14.21 -15.52 -4.55
C GLY A 21 -14.75 -16.66 -3.67
N ALA A 22 -15.13 -17.77 -4.32
CA ALA A 22 -15.87 -18.87 -3.69
C ALA A 22 -15.00 -19.89 -2.91
N ALA A 23 -13.67 -19.70 -2.85
CA ALA A 23 -12.73 -20.63 -2.23
C ALA A 23 -11.83 -19.91 -1.20
N PRO A 24 -12.37 -19.57 -0.01
CA PRO A 24 -11.69 -18.75 0.99
C PRO A 24 -10.45 -19.41 1.60
N THR A 25 -10.31 -20.73 1.49
CA THR A 25 -9.14 -21.49 1.99
C THR A 25 -8.09 -21.77 0.91
N ALA A 26 -8.36 -21.44 -0.35
CA ALA A 26 -7.43 -21.72 -1.43
C ALA A 26 -6.34 -20.64 -1.50
N THR A 27 -5.09 -21.06 -1.69
CA THR A 27 -3.98 -20.13 -1.97
C THR A 27 -4.12 -19.46 -3.35
N HIS A 28 -3.48 -18.31 -3.53
CA HIS A 28 -3.23 -17.65 -4.83
C HIS A 28 -2.09 -18.33 -5.60
N TYR A 29 -1.21 -19.06 -4.91
CA TYR A 29 -0.06 -19.68 -5.53
C TYR A 29 -0.45 -20.89 -6.38
N CYS A 30 0.27 -21.05 -7.49
CA CYS A 30 0.04 -22.14 -8.43
C CYS A 30 0.35 -23.50 -7.78
N PRO A 31 -0.34 -24.59 -8.14
CA PRO A 31 0.03 -25.93 -7.72
C PRO A 31 1.50 -26.23 -8.05
N GLY A 32 2.25 -26.74 -7.08
CA GLY A 32 3.69 -27.02 -7.23
C GLY A 32 4.61 -25.81 -6.96
N CYS A 33 4.07 -24.63 -6.67
CA CYS A 33 4.88 -23.46 -6.33
C CYS A 33 5.45 -23.55 -4.89
N GLY A 34 6.73 -23.21 -4.71
CA GLY A 34 7.42 -23.29 -3.41
C GLY A 34 6.99 -22.25 -2.36
N HIS A 35 6.26 -21.20 -2.75
CA HIS A 35 5.86 -20.12 -1.83
C HIS A 35 5.03 -20.64 -0.64
N GLY A 36 4.10 -21.56 -0.88
CA GLY A 36 3.26 -22.11 0.20
C GLY A 36 4.06 -22.92 1.22
N ILE A 37 5.11 -23.61 0.78
CA ILE A 37 6.02 -24.34 1.67
C ILE A 37 6.80 -23.33 2.52
N LEU A 38 7.41 -22.32 1.89
CA LEU A 38 8.18 -21.30 2.60
C LEU A 38 7.32 -20.50 3.58
N HIS A 39 6.09 -20.13 3.22
CA HIS A 39 5.16 -19.47 4.14
C HIS A 39 4.89 -20.32 5.38
N LYS A 40 4.66 -21.62 5.19
CA LYS A 40 4.48 -22.55 6.31
C LYS A 40 5.72 -22.60 7.20
N LEU A 41 6.92 -22.66 6.62
CA LEU A 41 8.16 -22.70 7.39
C LEU A 41 8.38 -21.42 8.21
N ILE A 42 8.11 -20.25 7.63
CA ILE A 42 8.19 -18.96 8.31
C ILE A 42 7.17 -18.91 9.45
N ALA A 43 5.91 -19.27 9.20
CA ALA A 43 4.87 -19.23 10.21
C ALA A 43 5.12 -20.20 11.38
N GLU A 44 5.56 -21.44 11.09
CA GLU A 44 5.96 -22.38 12.14
C GLU A 44 7.12 -21.82 12.99
N ALA A 45 8.08 -21.13 12.37
CA ALA A 45 9.19 -20.52 13.10
C ALA A 45 8.73 -19.28 13.89
N MET A 46 7.77 -18.50 13.40
CA MET A 46 7.18 -17.38 14.14
C MET A 46 6.46 -17.85 15.41
N ASP A 47 5.67 -18.93 15.31
CA ASP A 47 4.98 -19.54 16.44
C ASP A 47 5.97 -20.13 17.45
N ASP A 48 6.93 -20.93 16.97
CA ASP A 48 7.99 -21.54 17.81
C ASP A 48 8.80 -20.49 18.60
N LEU A 49 8.94 -19.28 18.04
CA LEU A 49 9.71 -18.18 18.63
C LEU A 49 8.84 -17.18 19.39
N GLU A 50 7.51 -17.31 19.35
CA GLU A 50 6.53 -16.42 19.97
C GLU A 50 6.73 -14.95 19.54
N ILE A 51 6.94 -14.72 18.24
CA ILE A 51 7.23 -13.38 17.66
C ILE A 51 6.12 -12.82 16.78
N GLN A 52 4.97 -13.50 16.68
CA GLN A 52 3.86 -13.12 15.79
C GLN A 52 3.42 -11.66 15.97
N GLU A 53 3.10 -11.25 17.20
CA GLU A 53 2.61 -9.90 17.52
C GLU A 53 3.64 -8.79 17.27
N ARG A 54 4.93 -9.14 17.25
CA ARG A 54 6.04 -8.21 16.98
C ARG A 54 6.43 -8.21 15.50
N SER A 55 5.90 -9.12 14.70
CA SER A 55 6.33 -9.32 13.31
C SER A 55 5.58 -8.41 12.36
N VAL A 56 6.34 -7.82 11.43
CA VAL A 56 5.79 -7.07 10.30
C VAL A 56 6.33 -7.66 9.00
N MET A 57 5.42 -8.19 8.20
CA MET A 57 5.70 -8.79 6.89
C MET A 57 5.63 -7.72 5.79
N ILE A 58 6.78 -7.45 5.16
CA ILE A 58 6.91 -6.54 4.02
C ILE A 58 6.79 -7.36 2.74
N SER A 59 5.72 -7.09 1.98
CA SER A 59 5.33 -7.84 0.79
C SER A 59 5.31 -6.90 -0.44
N PRO A 60 6.39 -6.82 -1.22
CA PRO A 60 6.45 -5.97 -2.40
C PRO A 60 5.79 -6.62 -3.62
N VAL A 61 5.67 -5.86 -4.71
CA VAL A 61 5.01 -6.29 -5.96
C VAL A 61 5.70 -7.53 -6.57
N GLY A 62 4.90 -8.54 -6.92
CA GLY A 62 5.33 -9.84 -7.43
C GLY A 62 4.50 -10.96 -6.83
N CYS A 63 4.77 -12.24 -7.13
CA CYS A 63 4.08 -13.35 -6.45
C CYS A 63 4.25 -13.28 -4.92
N ALA A 64 5.39 -12.74 -4.47
CA ALA A 64 5.67 -12.45 -3.07
C ALA A 64 4.63 -11.53 -2.41
N VAL A 65 3.98 -10.63 -3.17
CA VAL A 65 2.97 -9.70 -2.65
C VAL A 65 1.86 -10.42 -1.92
N PHE A 66 1.48 -11.63 -2.32
CA PHE A 66 0.33 -12.31 -1.71
C PHE A 66 0.55 -12.72 -0.26
N ALA A 67 1.79 -12.64 0.28
CA ALA A 67 2.08 -12.91 1.69
C ALA A 67 1.14 -12.17 2.66
N TYR A 68 0.75 -10.93 2.36
CA TYR A 68 -0.14 -10.16 3.24
C TYR A 68 -1.56 -10.72 3.39
N TYR A 69 -1.99 -11.61 2.48
CA TYR A 69 -3.28 -12.29 2.61
C TYR A 69 -3.25 -13.47 3.57
N TYR A 70 -2.06 -13.99 3.92
CA TYR A 70 -1.91 -15.23 4.66
C TYR A 70 -1.40 -15.03 6.07
N PHE A 71 -0.46 -14.11 6.29
CA PHE A 71 0.17 -13.94 7.59
C PHE A 71 -0.68 -13.09 8.53
N ASN A 72 -0.97 -13.66 9.70
CA ASN A 72 -1.67 -13.03 10.81
C ASN A 72 -0.69 -12.23 11.68
N CYS A 73 -0.17 -11.13 11.12
CA CYS A 73 0.74 -10.21 11.81
C CYS A 73 0.63 -8.80 11.20
N GLY A 74 1.50 -7.87 11.57
CA GLY A 74 1.64 -6.61 10.86
C GLY A 74 1.98 -6.87 9.38
N ASN A 75 1.37 -6.14 8.46
CA ASN A 75 1.59 -6.34 7.03
C ASN A 75 1.76 -5.00 6.32
N LEU A 76 2.82 -4.86 5.52
CA LEU A 76 3.10 -3.69 4.70
C LEU A 76 3.27 -4.10 3.24
N GLN A 77 2.35 -3.68 2.39
CA GLN A 77 2.53 -3.75 0.94
C GLN A 77 3.33 -2.52 0.48
N VAL A 78 4.37 -2.75 -0.31
CA VAL A 78 5.27 -1.67 -0.75
C VAL A 78 5.43 -1.67 -2.27
N ALA A 79 5.90 -0.55 -2.80
CA ALA A 79 6.22 -0.44 -4.22
C ALA A 79 7.33 -1.42 -4.63
N HIS A 80 7.33 -1.82 -5.90
CA HIS A 80 8.31 -2.77 -6.44
C HIS A 80 9.75 -2.27 -6.22
N GLY A 81 10.58 -3.13 -5.63
CA GLY A 81 11.98 -2.90 -5.27
C GLY A 81 12.21 -2.06 -4.03
N ARG A 82 11.16 -1.67 -3.30
CA ARG A 82 11.25 -0.74 -2.16
C ARG A 82 11.18 -1.39 -0.78
N ALA A 83 11.10 -2.72 -0.72
CA ALA A 83 11.07 -3.44 0.54
C ALA A 83 12.30 -3.16 1.43
N PRO A 84 13.55 -3.08 0.92
CA PRO A 84 14.70 -2.78 1.77
C PRO A 84 14.68 -1.34 2.30
N ALA A 85 14.23 -0.35 1.51
CA ALA A 85 14.09 1.03 2.00
C ALA A 85 12.99 1.15 3.07
N VAL A 86 11.81 0.59 2.82
CA VAL A 86 10.70 0.63 3.82
C VAL A 86 11.08 -0.17 5.06
N GLY A 87 11.70 -1.34 4.91
CA GLY A 87 12.17 -2.15 6.02
C GLY A 87 13.25 -1.47 6.85
N THR A 88 14.13 -0.68 6.21
CA THR A 88 15.08 0.20 6.94
C THR A 88 14.34 1.20 7.82
N GLY A 89 13.33 1.88 7.27
CA GLY A 89 12.51 2.83 8.02
C GLY A 89 11.81 2.16 9.20
N LEU A 90 11.18 1.01 8.97
CA LEU A 90 10.48 0.26 10.02
C LEU A 90 11.44 -0.24 11.10
N SER A 91 12.55 -0.87 10.72
CA SER A 91 13.56 -1.38 11.66
C SER A 91 14.10 -0.29 12.58
N ARG A 92 14.17 0.96 12.12
CA ARG A 92 14.71 2.09 12.86
C ARG A 92 13.64 2.89 13.61
N SER A 93 12.38 2.81 13.19
CA SER A 93 11.29 3.49 13.89
C SER A 93 10.75 2.61 15.02
N GLU A 94 10.62 1.31 14.77
CA GLU A 94 10.07 0.33 15.71
C GLU A 94 11.17 -0.61 16.21
N GLY A 95 11.85 -0.18 17.28
CA GLY A 95 13.02 -0.85 17.84
C GLY A 95 12.76 -2.30 18.29
N ASP A 96 11.51 -2.67 18.62
CA ASP A 96 11.13 -4.01 19.05
C ASP A 96 10.55 -4.89 17.93
N ALA A 97 10.22 -4.32 16.77
CA ALA A 97 9.62 -5.06 15.68
C ALA A 97 10.58 -6.09 15.05
N VAL A 98 10.04 -7.25 14.67
CA VAL A 98 10.68 -8.25 13.83
C VAL A 98 10.32 -7.91 12.38
N VAL A 99 11.27 -7.38 11.63
CA VAL A 99 11.06 -6.97 10.24
C VAL A 99 11.35 -8.16 9.31
N ILE A 100 10.33 -8.62 8.59
CA ILE A 100 10.46 -9.72 7.63
C ILE A 100 10.21 -9.18 6.23
N SER A 101 11.20 -9.28 5.35
CA SER A 101 11.09 -8.91 3.94
C SER A 101 10.96 -10.16 3.08
N TYR A 102 9.86 -10.30 2.36
CA TYR A 102 9.58 -11.45 1.50
C TYR A 102 9.62 -11.02 0.04
N GLN A 103 10.70 -11.31 -0.69
CA GLN A 103 10.97 -10.72 -2.00
C GLN A 103 11.23 -11.78 -3.08
N GLY A 104 10.86 -11.49 -4.33
CA GLY A 104 11.20 -12.31 -5.50
C GLY A 104 12.34 -11.72 -6.33
N ASP A 105 12.77 -12.45 -7.38
CA ASP A 105 13.93 -12.09 -8.23
C ASP A 105 13.93 -10.68 -8.78
N GLY A 106 12.86 -10.28 -9.47
CA GLY A 106 12.79 -8.94 -10.06
C GLY A 106 12.74 -7.84 -9.01
N ASP A 107 12.11 -8.12 -7.89
CA ASP A 107 11.97 -7.15 -6.81
C ASP A 107 13.32 -6.87 -6.15
N LEU A 108 13.98 -7.94 -5.69
CA LEU A 108 15.20 -7.86 -4.90
C LEU A 108 16.45 -7.62 -5.75
N ALA A 109 16.63 -8.43 -6.81
CA ALA A 109 17.87 -8.50 -7.57
C ALA A 109 17.87 -7.62 -8.84
N SER A 110 16.73 -7.01 -9.20
CA SER A 110 16.65 -6.07 -10.32
C SER A 110 16.40 -4.64 -9.83
N ILE A 111 15.14 -4.21 -9.77
CA ILE A 111 14.81 -2.81 -9.48
C ILE A 111 15.17 -2.41 -8.04
N GLY A 112 15.16 -3.35 -7.10
CA GLY A 112 15.57 -3.17 -5.71
C GLY A 112 17.02 -3.49 -5.40
N MET A 113 17.87 -3.81 -6.40
CA MET A 113 19.24 -4.28 -6.19
C MET A 113 20.05 -3.37 -5.26
N ASN A 114 20.12 -2.07 -5.60
CA ASN A 114 20.91 -1.13 -4.82
C ASN A 114 20.37 -0.97 -3.39
N GLU A 115 19.04 -0.96 -3.21
CA GLU A 115 18.47 -0.85 -1.85
C GLU A 115 18.77 -2.09 -1.01
N THR A 116 18.72 -3.28 -1.61
CA THR A 116 19.06 -4.55 -0.95
C THR A 116 20.51 -4.53 -0.47
N ILE A 117 21.45 -4.18 -1.35
CA ILE A 117 22.88 -4.06 -1.00
C ILE A 117 23.07 -3.04 0.12
N GLN A 118 22.40 -1.89 0.05
CA GLN A 118 22.56 -0.81 1.02
C GLN A 118 21.97 -1.17 2.39
N ALA A 119 20.82 -1.85 2.45
CA ALA A 119 20.26 -2.36 3.70
C ALA A 119 21.14 -3.44 4.32
N ALA A 120 21.64 -4.38 3.51
CA ALA A 120 22.57 -5.41 3.92
C ALA A 120 23.90 -4.83 4.44
N ASN A 121 24.47 -3.85 3.73
CA ASN A 121 25.73 -3.20 4.10
C ASN A 121 25.63 -2.43 5.42
N ARG A 122 24.48 -1.81 5.70
CA ARG A 122 24.21 -1.18 6.99
C ARG A 122 23.89 -2.18 8.10
N GLY A 123 23.68 -3.45 7.77
CA GLY A 123 23.33 -4.49 8.72
C GLY A 123 21.95 -4.29 9.34
N GLU A 124 20.99 -3.66 8.64
CA GLU A 124 19.65 -3.37 9.19
C GLU A 124 19.02 -4.62 9.83
N LYS A 125 18.31 -4.46 10.95
CA LYS A 125 17.61 -5.56 11.63
C LYS A 125 16.43 -6.00 10.77
N MET A 126 16.71 -6.89 9.81
CA MET A 126 15.78 -7.40 8.83
C MET A 126 16.10 -8.86 8.45
N ALA A 127 15.10 -9.73 8.50
CA ALA A 127 15.16 -11.06 7.89
C ALA A 127 14.62 -10.98 6.46
N VAL A 128 15.48 -11.25 5.49
CA VAL A 128 15.14 -11.24 4.06
C VAL A 128 15.04 -12.67 3.54
N PHE A 129 13.84 -13.04 3.10
CA PHE A 129 13.57 -14.29 2.41
C PHE A 129 13.48 -14.00 0.91
N PHE A 130 14.54 -14.37 0.19
CA PHE A 130 14.67 -14.16 -1.24
C PHE A 130 14.21 -15.39 -2.00
N VAL A 131 13.04 -15.34 -2.63
CA VAL A 131 12.49 -16.42 -3.45
C VAL A 131 13.08 -16.36 -4.86
N ASN A 132 14.12 -17.16 -5.09
CA ASN A 132 14.73 -17.33 -6.39
C ASN A 132 13.95 -18.38 -7.20
N ASN A 133 13.16 -17.90 -8.14
CA ASN A 133 12.32 -18.71 -9.04
C ASN A 133 12.71 -18.55 -10.52
N THR A 134 13.83 -17.87 -10.78
CA THR A 134 14.47 -17.61 -12.08
C THR A 134 13.70 -16.74 -13.07
N VAL A 135 12.49 -16.26 -12.74
CA VAL A 135 11.65 -15.47 -13.66
C VAL A 135 10.85 -14.37 -12.96
N TYR A 136 10.28 -13.45 -13.74
CA TYR A 136 9.24 -12.56 -13.21
C TYR A 136 7.89 -13.27 -13.23
N GLY A 137 7.61 -14.00 -12.14
CA GLY A 137 6.47 -14.92 -12.06
C GLY A 137 5.11 -14.27 -12.35
N MET A 138 4.79 -13.18 -11.63
CA MET A 138 3.48 -12.53 -11.68
C MET A 138 3.19 -11.85 -13.03
N THR A 139 4.21 -11.33 -13.70
CA THR A 139 4.06 -10.58 -14.96
C THR A 139 4.08 -11.48 -16.19
N GLY A 140 4.18 -12.80 -16.02
CA GLY A 140 4.08 -13.77 -17.11
C GLY A 140 5.41 -14.37 -17.58
N GLY A 141 6.44 -14.40 -16.73
CA GLY A 141 7.65 -15.20 -16.99
C GLY A 141 8.69 -14.50 -17.84
N GLN A 142 8.93 -13.21 -17.61
CA GLN A 142 10.07 -12.48 -18.20
C GLN A 142 11.39 -12.89 -17.55
N MET A 143 12.49 -12.65 -18.27
CA MET A 143 13.85 -12.84 -17.77
C MET A 143 14.08 -12.03 -16.49
N ALA A 144 14.57 -12.71 -15.47
CA ALA A 144 15.01 -12.15 -14.20
C ALA A 144 16.54 -12.10 -14.11
N PRO A 145 17.10 -11.35 -13.15
CA PRO A 145 18.56 -11.32 -12.93
C PRO A 145 19.17 -12.70 -12.65
N THR A 146 18.39 -13.63 -12.05
CA THR A 146 18.79 -15.00 -11.70
C THR A 146 18.44 -16.04 -12.77
N THR A 147 17.79 -15.67 -13.88
CA THR A 147 17.51 -16.59 -15.01
C THR A 147 18.80 -17.30 -15.45
N LEU A 148 18.77 -18.62 -15.56
CA LEU A 148 19.93 -19.45 -15.90
C LEU A 148 20.39 -19.22 -17.34
N ILE A 149 21.66 -19.48 -17.63
CA ILE A 149 22.17 -19.48 -19.01
C ILE A 149 21.40 -20.52 -19.84
N GLY A 150 20.91 -20.10 -21.01
CA GLY A 150 20.11 -20.95 -21.90
C GLY A 150 18.63 -21.09 -21.51
N GLU A 151 18.22 -20.64 -20.32
CA GLU A 151 16.82 -20.68 -19.90
C GLU A 151 15.98 -19.74 -20.76
N LYS A 152 14.90 -20.27 -21.34
CA LYS A 152 13.98 -19.55 -22.22
C LYS A 152 12.88 -18.88 -21.42
N THR A 153 12.71 -17.59 -21.64
CA THR A 153 11.68 -16.77 -21.01
C THR A 153 10.92 -15.98 -22.07
N VAL A 154 9.82 -15.31 -21.70
CA VAL A 154 9.00 -14.54 -22.67
C VAL A 154 9.81 -13.43 -23.36
N THR A 155 10.71 -12.78 -22.62
CA THR A 155 11.59 -11.72 -23.15
C THR A 155 12.95 -12.23 -23.64
N CYS A 156 13.27 -13.50 -23.40
CA CYS A 156 14.47 -14.16 -23.91
C CYS A 156 14.12 -15.51 -24.57
N PRO A 157 13.44 -15.51 -25.74
CA PRO A 157 12.85 -16.71 -26.34
C PRO A 157 13.89 -17.72 -26.85
N THR A 158 15.11 -17.26 -27.14
CA THR A 158 16.23 -18.10 -27.58
C THR A 158 17.05 -18.65 -26.42
N GLY A 159 16.70 -18.31 -25.17
CA GLY A 159 17.46 -18.64 -23.98
C GLY A 159 18.43 -17.52 -23.61
N ARG A 160 18.70 -17.34 -22.31
CA ARG A 160 19.64 -16.33 -21.83
C ARG A 160 21.03 -16.55 -22.42
N ASP A 161 21.49 -15.59 -23.20
CA ASP A 161 22.85 -15.54 -23.72
C ASP A 161 23.69 -14.56 -22.87
N PRO A 162 24.72 -15.02 -22.15
CA PRO A 162 25.51 -14.16 -21.28
C PRO A 162 26.24 -13.04 -22.02
N ARG A 163 26.47 -13.17 -23.34
CA ARG A 163 27.11 -12.13 -24.16
C ARG A 163 26.24 -10.91 -24.37
N PHE A 164 24.92 -11.06 -24.30
CA PHE A 164 23.95 -9.99 -24.53
C PHE A 164 23.19 -9.59 -23.26
N ALA A 165 22.84 -10.57 -22.42
CA ALA A 165 22.01 -10.37 -21.23
C ALA A 165 22.80 -10.47 -19.90
N GLY A 166 24.12 -10.66 -19.97
CA GLY A 166 24.96 -10.89 -18.79
C GLY A 166 24.71 -12.24 -18.11
N TYR A 167 25.46 -12.52 -17.05
CA TYR A 167 25.40 -13.76 -16.28
C TYR A 167 24.34 -13.71 -15.16
N PRO A 168 23.81 -14.87 -14.71
CA PRO A 168 22.94 -14.93 -13.53
C PRO A 168 23.60 -14.25 -12.32
N LEU A 169 22.83 -13.46 -11.56
CA LEU A 169 23.34 -12.76 -10.38
C LEU A 169 23.28 -13.64 -9.13
N HIS A 170 24.44 -13.86 -8.52
CA HIS A 170 24.64 -14.66 -7.32
C HIS A 170 24.49 -13.79 -6.06
N MET A 171 23.25 -13.62 -5.58
CA MET A 171 22.94 -12.67 -4.49
C MET A 171 23.59 -13.02 -3.16
N CYS A 172 23.58 -14.28 -2.73
CA CYS A 172 24.27 -14.70 -1.51
C CYS A 172 25.76 -14.32 -1.54
N GLU A 173 26.44 -14.58 -2.65
CA GLU A 173 27.86 -14.32 -2.84
C GLU A 173 28.14 -12.82 -2.87
N LEU A 174 27.33 -12.04 -3.59
CA LEU A 174 27.43 -10.58 -3.60
C LEU A 174 27.29 -9.99 -2.19
N LEU A 175 26.27 -10.42 -1.44
CA LEU A 175 26.04 -9.92 -0.08
C LEU A 175 27.09 -10.43 0.91
N ASN A 176 27.67 -11.62 0.69
CA ASN A 176 28.73 -12.16 1.55
C ASN A 176 30.07 -11.42 1.41
N ASN A 177 30.22 -10.54 0.43
CA ASN A 177 31.36 -9.61 0.36
C ASN A 177 31.19 -8.38 1.26
N LEU A 178 30.01 -8.17 1.87
CA LEU A 178 29.75 -7.06 2.79
C LEU A 178 30.04 -7.49 4.22
N ASP A 179 30.46 -6.56 5.08
CA ASP A 179 30.70 -6.86 6.51
C ASP A 179 29.40 -6.81 7.35
N GLY A 180 28.39 -6.09 6.88
CA GLY A 180 27.14 -5.84 7.60
C GLY A 180 26.26 -7.08 7.89
N PRO A 181 26.03 -7.99 6.92
CA PRO A 181 25.17 -9.15 7.13
C PRO A 181 25.69 -10.10 8.21
N VAL A 182 24.78 -10.55 9.08
CA VAL A 182 25.06 -11.49 10.17
C VAL A 182 24.92 -12.93 9.68
N PHE A 183 23.92 -13.18 8.83
CA PHE A 183 23.58 -14.53 8.37
C PHE A 183 23.25 -14.52 6.89
N ILE A 184 23.86 -15.45 6.15
CA ILE A 184 23.64 -15.66 4.71
C ILE A 184 23.60 -17.16 4.45
N GLU A 185 22.45 -17.68 4.04
CA GLU A 185 22.29 -19.09 3.69
C GLU A 185 21.43 -19.27 2.44
N ARG A 186 21.84 -20.16 1.55
CA ARG A 186 21.05 -20.60 0.41
C ARG A 186 20.46 -21.98 0.68
N VAL A 187 19.15 -22.11 0.53
CA VAL A 187 18.38 -23.34 0.72
C VAL A 187 17.46 -23.63 -0.45
N SER A 188 16.88 -24.82 -0.48
CA SER A 188 15.90 -25.26 -1.48
C SER A 188 14.64 -25.78 -0.79
N VAL A 189 13.50 -25.70 -1.47
CA VAL A 189 12.22 -26.30 -1.05
C VAL A 189 11.75 -27.39 -2.02
N SER A 190 12.66 -27.95 -2.82
CA SER A 190 12.36 -28.91 -3.90
C SER A 190 11.89 -30.28 -3.42
N ASP A 191 12.35 -30.74 -2.25
CA ASP A 191 12.02 -32.04 -1.66
C ASP A 191 12.12 -32.04 -0.12
N ILE A 192 11.72 -33.15 0.51
CA ILE A 192 11.63 -33.28 1.97
C ILE A 192 12.97 -33.03 2.67
N SER A 193 14.08 -33.47 2.09
CA SER A 193 15.41 -33.30 2.69
C SER A 193 15.79 -31.82 2.70
N HIS A 194 15.58 -31.16 1.56
CA HIS A 194 15.82 -29.73 1.40
C HIS A 194 14.89 -28.87 2.27
N ILE A 195 13.61 -29.20 2.35
CA ILE A 195 12.62 -28.52 3.21
C ILE A 195 13.04 -28.55 4.69
N ARG A 196 13.61 -29.67 5.17
CA ARG A 196 14.10 -29.76 6.55
C ARG A 196 15.30 -28.84 6.81
N LYS A 197 16.17 -28.63 5.83
CA LYS A 197 17.29 -27.68 5.91
C LYS A 197 16.78 -26.25 5.85
N ALA A 198 15.87 -25.95 4.91
CA ALA A 198 15.21 -24.66 4.78
C ALA A 198 14.52 -24.25 6.09
N LYS A 199 13.83 -25.19 6.78
CA LYS A 199 13.22 -24.93 8.09
C LYS A 199 14.23 -24.41 9.12
N LYS A 200 15.44 -24.97 9.14
CA LYS A 200 16.50 -24.55 10.08
C LYS A 200 17.02 -23.15 9.74
N ALA A 201 17.30 -22.88 8.47
CA ALA A 201 17.76 -21.57 8.02
C ALA A 201 16.73 -20.46 8.27
N VAL A 202 15.44 -20.75 8.01
CA VAL A 202 14.34 -19.84 8.28
C VAL A 202 14.24 -19.53 9.77
N LYS A 203 14.27 -20.56 10.63
CA LYS A 203 14.24 -20.36 12.09
C LYS A 203 15.44 -19.55 12.57
N ARG A 204 16.64 -19.86 12.09
CA ARG A 204 17.87 -19.13 12.45
C ARG A 204 17.81 -17.66 12.06
N ALA A 205 17.32 -17.34 10.86
CA ALA A 205 17.13 -15.95 10.43
C ALA A 205 16.17 -15.18 11.34
N LEU A 206 15.09 -15.81 11.80
CA LEU A 206 14.12 -15.19 12.72
C LEU A 206 14.61 -15.10 14.17
N GLU A 207 15.45 -16.04 14.64
CA GLU A 207 16.15 -15.95 15.93
C GLU A 207 17.04 -14.69 15.97
N ILE A 208 17.82 -14.47 14.91
CA ILE A 208 18.66 -13.27 14.74
C ILE A 208 17.84 -11.99 14.80
N GLN A 209 16.63 -11.99 14.22
CA GLN A 209 15.72 -10.83 14.31
C GLN A 209 15.13 -10.64 15.69
N LYS A 210 14.70 -11.73 16.33
CA LYS A 210 14.15 -11.72 17.69
C LYS A 210 15.14 -11.12 18.69
N GLU A 211 16.42 -11.44 18.51
CA GLU A 211 17.54 -10.98 19.33
C GLU A 211 18.09 -9.61 18.89
N GLY A 212 17.63 -9.07 17.75
CA GLY A 212 18.02 -7.75 17.27
C GLY A 212 19.46 -7.65 16.75
N ILE A 213 20.07 -8.77 16.35
CA ILE A 213 21.50 -8.86 16.06
C ILE A 213 21.88 -8.18 14.73
N GLY A 214 21.00 -8.20 13.73
CA GLY A 214 21.22 -7.49 12.47
C GLY A 214 20.60 -8.16 11.26
N TYR A 215 21.22 -7.98 10.10
CA TYR A 215 20.67 -8.42 8.81
C TYR A 215 20.85 -9.93 8.58
N ALA A 216 19.76 -10.64 8.31
CA ALA A 216 19.75 -12.06 7.96
C ALA A 216 19.18 -12.26 6.56
N PHE A 217 19.86 -13.03 5.72
CA PHE A 217 19.48 -13.27 4.33
C PHE A 217 19.37 -14.77 4.06
N VAL A 218 18.22 -15.19 3.54
CA VAL A 218 17.96 -16.57 3.14
C VAL A 218 17.50 -16.59 1.70
N GLU A 219 18.35 -17.07 0.79
CA GLU A 219 17.97 -17.36 -0.59
C GLU A 219 17.30 -18.73 -0.67
N VAL A 220 16.11 -18.79 -1.25
CA VAL A 220 15.29 -19.99 -1.35
C VAL A 220 15.06 -20.33 -2.82
N LEU A 221 15.67 -21.42 -3.28
CA LEU A 221 15.43 -21.93 -4.63
C LEU A 221 14.04 -22.57 -4.71
N ALA A 222 13.17 -21.97 -5.52
CA ALA A 222 11.77 -22.35 -5.65
C ALA A 222 11.25 -22.08 -7.08
N ALA A 223 11.36 -23.05 -7.98
CA ALA A 223 10.96 -22.92 -9.38
C ALA A 223 9.51 -22.43 -9.57
N CYS A 224 9.28 -21.73 -10.69
CA CYS A 224 7.97 -21.25 -11.11
C CYS A 224 7.31 -22.24 -12.11
N PRO A 225 6.49 -23.22 -11.66
CA PRO A 225 5.97 -24.27 -12.54
C PRO A 225 5.14 -23.72 -13.70
N THR A 226 4.36 -22.66 -13.46
CA THR A 226 3.47 -22.05 -14.46
C THR A 226 4.24 -21.45 -15.64
N ASN A 227 5.25 -20.63 -15.36
CA ASN A 227 5.98 -19.92 -16.42
C ASN A 227 7.03 -20.81 -17.08
N LEU A 228 7.62 -21.74 -16.32
CA LEU A 228 8.51 -22.76 -16.87
C LEU A 228 7.76 -23.88 -17.60
N LYS A 229 6.42 -23.91 -17.50
CA LYS A 229 5.53 -24.93 -18.08
C LYS A 229 5.90 -26.35 -17.64
N GLN A 230 6.21 -26.47 -16.36
CA GLN A 230 6.65 -27.70 -15.71
C GLN A 230 5.58 -28.21 -14.75
N ASN A 231 5.47 -29.53 -14.62
CA ASN A 231 4.78 -30.15 -13.51
C ASN A 231 5.68 -30.17 -12.25
N ALA A 232 5.13 -30.60 -11.11
CA ALA A 232 5.86 -30.59 -9.84
C ALA A 232 7.17 -31.41 -9.88
N GLU A 233 7.17 -32.58 -10.52
CA GLU A 233 8.36 -33.43 -10.63
C GLU A 233 9.45 -32.76 -11.49
N GLN A 234 9.05 -32.16 -12.60
CA GLN A 234 9.95 -31.41 -13.48
C GLN A 234 10.54 -30.19 -12.77
N SER A 235 9.74 -29.48 -11.96
CA SER A 235 10.23 -28.36 -11.17
C SER A 235 11.21 -28.79 -10.09
N THR A 236 10.99 -29.91 -9.41
CA THR A 236 11.98 -30.49 -8.47
C THR A 236 13.28 -30.84 -9.19
N LYS A 237 13.19 -31.50 -10.37
CA LYS A 237 14.38 -31.83 -11.18
C LYS A 237 15.11 -30.57 -11.64
N PHE A 238 14.40 -29.56 -12.12
CA PHE A 238 14.99 -28.29 -12.54
C PHE A 238 15.77 -27.62 -11.39
N ILE A 239 15.21 -27.59 -10.17
CA ILE A 239 15.92 -27.05 -9.01
C ILE A 239 17.18 -27.88 -8.75
N ASN A 240 17.03 -29.20 -8.54
CA ASN A 240 18.11 -30.06 -8.07
C ASN A 240 19.22 -30.28 -9.11
N GLU A 241 18.87 -30.30 -10.40
CA GLU A 241 19.80 -30.64 -11.49
C GLU A 241 20.31 -29.42 -12.26
N GLU A 242 19.62 -28.27 -12.21
CA GLU A 242 20.02 -27.07 -12.96
C GLU A 242 20.29 -25.90 -12.02
N MET A 243 19.31 -25.49 -11.20
CA MET A 243 19.47 -24.32 -10.33
C MET A 243 20.57 -24.54 -9.29
N GLU A 244 20.65 -25.69 -8.64
CA GLU A 244 21.69 -25.98 -7.63
C GLU A 244 23.12 -26.00 -8.21
N LYS A 245 23.27 -26.22 -9.52
CA LYS A 245 24.58 -26.11 -10.19
C LYS A 245 25.01 -24.65 -10.33
N GLU A 246 24.07 -23.77 -10.67
CA GLU A 246 24.32 -22.33 -10.81
C GLU A 246 24.37 -21.62 -9.45
N PHE A 247 23.53 -22.06 -8.50
CA PHE A 247 23.35 -21.49 -7.17
C PHE A 247 23.56 -22.57 -6.09
N PRO A 248 24.82 -22.92 -5.75
CA PRO A 248 25.10 -23.98 -4.78
C PRO A 248 24.49 -23.72 -3.40
N LEU A 249 23.79 -24.70 -2.84
CA LEU A 249 23.20 -24.60 -1.51
C LEU A 249 24.27 -24.59 -0.42
N GLY A 250 24.01 -23.88 0.67
CA GLY A 250 24.91 -23.86 1.83
C GLY A 250 24.79 -22.61 2.68
N ASN A 251 25.33 -22.70 3.90
CA ASN A 251 25.53 -21.56 4.77
C ASN A 251 26.85 -20.87 4.39
N LEU A 252 26.77 -19.62 3.94
CA LEU A 252 27.94 -18.82 3.58
C LEU A 252 28.46 -18.02 4.77
N ARG A 253 27.57 -17.70 5.73
CA ARG A 253 27.89 -16.93 6.92
C ARG A 253 26.87 -17.17 8.03
N ASP A 254 27.36 -17.34 9.25
CA ASP A 254 26.60 -17.20 10.50
C ASP A 254 27.53 -16.60 11.57
N LEU A 255 27.32 -15.33 11.89
CA LEU A 255 28.08 -14.58 12.88
C LEU A 255 27.24 -14.21 14.11
N ALA A 256 26.08 -14.85 14.33
CA ALA A 256 25.17 -14.36 15.37
C ALA A 256 25.76 -14.50 16.79
N GLU A 257 26.63 -15.50 17.01
CA GLU A 257 27.34 -15.66 18.30
C GLU A 257 28.47 -14.63 18.49
N GLU A 258 28.91 -13.96 17.42
CA GLU A 258 30.00 -12.98 17.42
C GLU A 258 29.52 -11.52 17.41
N ARG A 259 28.20 -11.30 17.29
CA ARG A 259 27.59 -9.99 17.09
C ARG A 259 26.69 -9.64 18.25
N GLU A 260 26.87 -8.42 18.76
CA GLU A 260 25.96 -7.84 19.76
C GLU A 260 24.69 -7.30 19.09
N PRO A 261 23.55 -7.29 19.80
CA PRO A 261 22.34 -6.62 19.34
C PRO A 261 22.55 -5.17 18.94
N LEU A 262 21.93 -4.75 17.84
CA LEU A 262 21.98 -3.37 17.39
C LEU A 262 21.23 -2.46 18.37
N PRO A 263 21.74 -1.24 18.62
CA PRO A 263 21.06 -0.29 19.49
C PRO A 263 19.71 0.13 18.86
N SER A 264 18.62 -0.03 19.60
CA SER A 264 17.33 0.55 19.22
C SER A 264 17.36 2.06 19.46
N PRO A 265 17.18 2.89 18.42
CA PRO A 265 17.01 4.33 18.63
C PRO A 265 15.71 4.56 19.41
N LYS A 266 15.77 5.39 20.45
CA LYS A 266 14.58 5.89 21.14
C LYS A 266 14.14 7.18 20.45
N SER A 267 13.10 7.08 19.63
CA SER A 267 12.35 8.27 19.20
C SER A 267 11.31 8.57 20.27
N ASP A 268 11.14 9.85 20.64
CA ASP A 268 10.05 10.25 21.51
C ASP A 268 8.71 10.36 20.76
N PHE A 269 8.74 10.31 19.42
CA PHE A 269 7.59 10.51 18.52
C PHE A 269 6.72 11.70 18.93
N SER A 270 7.30 12.67 19.63
CA SER A 270 6.58 13.84 20.09
C SER A 270 6.15 14.66 18.88
N LYS A 271 4.98 15.29 18.99
CA LYS A 271 4.46 16.19 17.96
C LYS A 271 5.51 17.25 17.63
N GLU A 272 6.17 17.80 18.64
CA GLU A 272 7.22 18.81 18.51
C GLU A 272 8.42 18.30 17.69
N SER A 273 8.91 17.09 17.96
CA SER A 273 10.01 16.48 17.20
C SER A 273 9.62 16.26 15.73
N ILE A 274 8.41 15.76 15.49
CA ILE A 274 7.89 15.49 14.15
C ILE A 274 7.69 16.82 13.38
N ASP A 275 7.05 17.81 14.00
CA ASP A 275 6.80 19.13 13.41
C ASP A 275 8.11 19.82 13.04
N HIS A 276 9.13 19.72 13.90
CA HIS A 276 10.46 20.24 13.59
C HIS A 276 11.12 19.51 12.40
N ILE A 277 11.04 18.18 12.33
CA ILE A 277 11.63 17.38 11.23
C ILE A 277 10.96 17.71 9.89
N TYR A 278 9.63 17.77 9.87
CA TYR A 278 8.86 18.06 8.65
C TYR A 278 8.73 19.56 8.35
N LYS A 279 9.24 20.42 9.25
CA LYS A 279 9.13 21.88 9.16
C LYS A 279 7.67 22.30 9.03
N ILE A 280 6.82 21.68 9.83
CA ILE A 280 5.40 22.02 9.90
C ILE A 280 5.27 23.40 10.55
N ASP A 281 4.52 24.27 9.90
CA ASP A 281 4.10 25.56 10.44
C ASP A 281 2.67 25.40 10.96
N ASP A 282 2.56 25.16 12.25
CA ASP A 282 1.29 24.97 12.97
C ASP A 282 0.52 26.30 13.16
N SER A 283 1.12 27.45 12.86
CA SER A 283 0.48 28.76 13.03
C SER A 283 -0.73 28.98 12.12
N THR A 284 -0.88 28.16 11.08
CA THR A 284 -1.87 28.36 10.01
C THR A 284 -3.13 27.51 10.17
N SER A 285 -3.06 26.37 10.85
CA SER A 285 -4.17 25.42 11.00
C SER A 285 -4.40 25.09 12.47
N PRO A 286 -5.59 25.37 13.03
CA PRO A 286 -5.85 25.07 14.42
C PRO A 286 -5.96 23.56 14.64
N ASP A 287 -5.53 23.11 15.82
CA ASP A 287 -5.73 21.71 16.22
C ASP A 287 -7.21 21.37 16.31
N ALA A 288 -7.54 20.13 15.94
CA ALA A 288 -8.88 19.58 16.11
C ALA A 288 -9.23 19.48 17.60
N VAL A 289 -10.50 19.70 17.92
CA VAL A 289 -11.05 19.61 19.27
C VAL A 289 -12.14 18.55 19.28
N GLU A 290 -12.12 17.68 20.29
CA GLU A 290 -13.18 16.70 20.50
C GLU A 290 -14.54 17.39 20.70
N ASP A 291 -15.53 16.94 19.93
CA ASP A 291 -16.91 17.42 19.97
C ASP A 291 -17.86 16.25 19.67
N PRO A 292 -18.21 15.43 20.67
CA PRO A 292 -19.07 14.26 20.49
C PRO A 292 -20.48 14.58 19.96
N GLU A 293 -20.92 15.84 20.07
CA GLU A 293 -22.22 16.29 19.56
C GLU A 293 -22.17 16.62 18.05
N PHE A 294 -20.97 16.77 17.48
CA PHE A 294 -20.81 17.00 16.06
C PHE A 294 -21.16 15.74 15.26
N THR A 295 -22.19 15.86 14.42
CA THR A 295 -22.58 14.76 13.52
C THR A 295 -21.52 14.54 12.46
N ARG A 296 -20.92 13.35 12.44
CA ARG A 296 -19.90 12.98 11.45
C ARG A 296 -20.44 13.10 10.02
N VAL A 297 -19.64 13.71 9.15
CA VAL A 297 -19.95 13.95 7.74
C VAL A 297 -19.05 13.10 6.86
N LEU A 298 -19.65 12.30 5.98
CA LEU A 298 -18.97 11.50 4.97
C LEU A 298 -19.32 12.02 3.58
N ALA A 299 -18.38 12.71 2.94
CA ALA A 299 -18.56 13.23 1.59
C ALA A 299 -17.73 12.44 0.56
N LYS A 300 -18.33 12.14 -0.58
CA LYS A 300 -17.65 11.61 -1.76
C LYS A 300 -17.78 12.62 -2.90
N ILE A 301 -16.66 12.97 -3.53
CA ILE A 301 -16.64 13.93 -4.64
C ILE A 301 -16.00 13.23 -5.82
N ALA A 302 -16.68 13.20 -6.97
CA ALA A 302 -16.27 12.42 -8.12
C ALA A 302 -16.48 13.14 -9.45
N GLY A 303 -15.61 12.86 -10.41
CA GLY A 303 -15.61 13.51 -11.72
C GLY A 303 -14.45 13.06 -12.61
N PHE A 304 -14.21 13.79 -13.68
CA PHE A 304 -13.06 13.63 -14.55
C PHE A 304 -11.90 14.51 -14.08
N GLY A 305 -10.68 14.12 -14.45
CA GLY A 305 -9.52 14.98 -14.29
C GLY A 305 -9.76 16.36 -14.91
N GLY A 306 -9.43 17.42 -14.17
CA GLY A 306 -9.63 18.81 -14.60
C GLY A 306 -10.95 19.45 -14.14
N GLN A 307 -11.92 18.69 -13.62
CA GLN A 307 -13.19 19.23 -13.10
C GLN A 307 -13.11 19.74 -11.65
N GLY A 308 -11.91 19.84 -11.08
CA GLY A 308 -11.72 20.37 -9.71
C GLY A 308 -12.17 19.42 -8.59
N VAL A 309 -12.34 18.12 -8.85
CA VAL A 309 -12.76 17.10 -7.87
C VAL A 309 -11.90 17.13 -6.60
N LEU A 310 -10.58 17.01 -6.76
CA LEU A 310 -9.64 17.02 -5.64
C LEU A 310 -9.62 18.37 -4.92
N SER A 311 -9.76 19.46 -5.67
CA SER A 311 -9.80 20.82 -5.11
C SER A 311 -11.04 21.03 -4.26
N MET A 312 -12.22 20.54 -4.67
CA MET A 312 -13.42 20.59 -3.83
C MET A 312 -13.25 19.80 -2.54
N GLY A 313 -12.68 18.59 -2.63
CA GLY A 313 -12.42 17.77 -1.44
C GLY A 313 -11.46 18.47 -0.49
N LEU A 314 -10.44 19.14 -1.02
CA LEU A 314 -9.48 19.88 -0.22
C LEU A 314 -10.10 21.15 0.41
N ILE A 315 -10.98 21.86 -0.30
CA ILE A 315 -11.73 23.00 0.27
C ILE A 315 -12.60 22.53 1.42
N LEU A 316 -13.37 21.46 1.22
CA LEU A 316 -14.23 20.91 2.27
C LEU A 316 -13.40 20.41 3.46
N ALA A 317 -12.27 19.76 3.22
CA ALA A 317 -11.37 19.30 4.27
C ALA A 317 -10.77 20.48 5.07
N ARG A 318 -10.36 21.55 4.39
CA ARG A 318 -9.82 22.75 5.04
C ARG A 318 -10.88 23.54 5.81
N ALA A 319 -12.13 23.50 5.36
CA ALA A 319 -13.24 24.04 6.12
C ALA A 319 -13.43 23.25 7.43
N GLY A 320 -13.37 21.91 7.36
CA GLY A 320 -13.36 21.05 8.55
C GLY A 320 -12.21 21.38 9.52
N CYS A 321 -10.99 21.55 9.02
CA CYS A 321 -9.85 21.98 9.84
C CYS A 321 -10.07 23.38 10.45
N SER A 322 -10.60 24.34 9.69
CA SER A 322 -10.90 25.70 10.18
C SER A 322 -11.90 25.69 11.34
N ALA A 323 -12.89 24.80 11.25
CA ALA A 323 -13.88 24.54 12.28
C ALA A 323 -13.36 23.69 13.46
N LYS A 324 -12.04 23.41 13.51
CA LYS A 324 -11.39 22.57 14.52
C LYS A 324 -11.98 21.16 14.60
N ARG A 325 -12.37 20.58 13.47
CA ARG A 325 -12.86 19.19 13.38
C ARG A 325 -11.77 18.24 12.95
N PHE A 326 -11.84 17.00 13.44
CA PHE A 326 -11.02 15.92 12.92
C PHE A 326 -11.41 15.71 11.46
N THR A 327 -10.43 15.85 10.57
CA THR A 327 -10.70 15.88 9.14
C THR A 327 -9.74 14.98 8.38
N SER A 328 -10.27 14.20 7.45
CA SER A 328 -9.47 13.37 6.54
C SER A 328 -9.84 13.63 5.10
N TRP A 329 -8.84 13.66 4.23
CA TRP A 329 -8.99 13.81 2.79
C TRP A 329 -8.22 12.69 2.09
N TYR A 330 -8.94 11.87 1.33
CA TYR A 330 -8.36 10.70 0.67
C TYR A 330 -8.65 10.71 -0.83
N PRO A 331 -7.65 10.98 -1.68
CA PRO A 331 -7.81 10.94 -3.12
C PRO A 331 -7.74 9.50 -3.64
N SER A 332 -8.56 9.20 -4.64
CA SER A 332 -8.52 7.94 -5.38
C SER A 332 -8.60 8.22 -6.88
N TYR A 333 -7.64 7.66 -7.62
CA TYR A 333 -7.56 7.75 -9.07
C TYR A 333 -7.47 6.34 -9.64
N GLY A 334 -8.23 6.10 -10.70
CA GLY A 334 -8.06 4.87 -11.48
C GLY A 334 -6.75 4.92 -12.29
N PRO A 335 -6.25 3.76 -12.75
CA PRO A 335 -5.01 3.63 -13.52
C PRO A 335 -5.11 4.17 -14.96
N GLU A 336 -6.27 4.70 -15.39
CA GLU A 336 -6.53 5.06 -16.78
C GLU A 336 -5.86 6.39 -17.18
N GLN A 337 -5.06 6.37 -18.26
CA GLN A 337 -4.37 7.57 -18.77
C GLN A 337 -5.28 8.61 -19.44
N ARG A 338 -6.54 8.28 -19.78
CA ARG A 338 -7.48 9.19 -20.46
C ARG A 338 -8.91 8.96 -19.97
N GLY A 339 -9.49 9.96 -19.29
CA GLY A 339 -10.91 9.96 -18.94
C GLY A 339 -11.31 9.06 -17.76
N GLY A 340 -10.34 8.58 -16.97
CA GLY A 340 -10.63 7.83 -15.74
C GLY A 340 -11.41 8.68 -14.73
N THR A 341 -12.29 8.02 -13.97
CA THR A 341 -12.99 8.64 -12.84
C THR A 341 -11.98 8.96 -11.74
N SER A 342 -11.81 10.25 -11.45
CA SER A 342 -11.14 10.72 -10.25
C SER A 342 -12.20 10.92 -9.17
N ASN A 343 -11.89 10.49 -7.94
CA ASN A 343 -12.72 10.76 -6.79
C ASN A 343 -11.88 11.10 -5.57
N CYS A 344 -12.50 11.68 -4.57
CA CYS A 344 -11.92 11.79 -3.24
C CYS A 344 -13.00 11.62 -2.19
N SER A 345 -12.59 11.11 -1.04
CA SER A 345 -13.41 11.01 0.16
C SER A 345 -12.98 12.09 1.15
N VAL A 346 -13.96 12.73 1.78
CA VAL A 346 -13.74 13.67 2.89
C VAL A 346 -14.54 13.18 4.08
N VAL A 347 -13.86 13.05 5.22
CA VAL A 347 -14.49 12.73 6.50
C VAL A 347 -14.28 13.93 7.42
N ILE A 348 -15.36 14.45 8.00
CA ILE A 348 -15.32 15.49 9.04
C ILE A 348 -16.00 14.92 10.28
N SER A 349 -15.33 14.98 11.42
CA SER A 349 -15.73 14.27 12.63
C SER A 349 -15.45 15.12 13.87
N GLY A 350 -16.29 14.94 14.89
CA GLY A 350 -16.03 15.45 16.24
C GLY A 350 -15.05 14.59 17.03
N GLU A 351 -14.72 13.40 16.53
CA GLU A 351 -13.81 12.43 17.16
C GLU A 351 -12.75 11.93 16.16
N GLU A 352 -11.71 11.26 16.65
CA GLU A 352 -10.64 10.71 15.82
C GLU A 352 -11.14 9.80 14.68
N ILE A 353 -10.52 9.94 13.51
CA ILE A 353 -10.90 9.20 12.31
C ILE A 353 -10.04 7.94 12.18
N GLY A 354 -10.62 6.78 12.50
CA GLY A 354 -9.92 5.50 12.36
C GLY A 354 -9.73 5.01 10.92
N SER A 355 -10.50 5.53 9.95
CA SER A 355 -10.35 5.18 8.53
C SER A 355 -10.76 6.34 7.62
N PRO A 356 -9.94 6.67 6.60
CA PRO A 356 -10.24 7.73 5.64
C PRO A 356 -11.15 7.25 4.49
N VAL A 357 -11.45 5.95 4.42
CA VAL A 357 -12.22 5.34 3.33
C VAL A 357 -13.73 5.51 3.56
N VAL A 358 -14.43 6.02 2.55
CA VAL A 358 -15.89 6.21 2.58
C VAL A 358 -16.56 5.21 1.64
N TYR A 359 -17.10 4.13 2.22
CA TYR A 359 -17.91 3.16 1.50
C TYR A 359 -19.33 3.68 1.26
N GLU A 360 -19.95 4.27 2.28
CA GLU A 360 -21.25 4.93 2.20
C GLU A 360 -21.10 6.41 2.54
N SER A 361 -21.69 7.30 1.74
CA SER A 361 -21.59 8.75 1.91
C SER A 361 -22.92 9.40 2.30
N ASP A 362 -22.85 10.46 3.10
CA ASP A 362 -23.98 11.33 3.40
C ASP A 362 -24.16 12.40 2.29
N ILE A 363 -23.04 12.75 1.63
CA ILE A 363 -23.00 13.74 0.55
C ILE A 363 -22.24 13.15 -0.64
N LEU A 364 -22.84 13.19 -1.84
CA LEU A 364 -22.16 12.95 -3.10
C LEU A 364 -22.15 14.23 -3.95
N VAL A 365 -20.97 14.65 -4.40
CA VAL A 365 -20.82 15.66 -5.46
C VAL A 365 -20.33 14.97 -6.73
N ALA A 366 -21.14 14.97 -7.79
CA ALA A 366 -20.80 14.32 -9.06
C ALA A 366 -20.72 15.34 -10.21
N MET A 367 -19.54 15.44 -10.82
CA MET A 367 -19.26 16.39 -11.91
C MET A 367 -19.49 15.82 -13.32
N ASN A 368 -19.81 14.52 -13.44
CA ASN A 368 -20.16 13.89 -14.71
C ASN A 368 -21.10 12.68 -14.51
N LEU A 369 -21.74 12.25 -15.60
CA LEU A 369 -22.70 11.15 -15.58
C LEU A 369 -22.09 9.81 -15.13
N PRO A 370 -20.93 9.34 -15.63
CA PRO A 370 -20.38 8.05 -15.19
C PRO A 370 -20.07 8.00 -13.69
N SER A 371 -19.60 9.11 -13.11
CA SER A 371 -19.32 9.19 -11.67
C SER A 371 -20.61 9.21 -10.85
N LEU A 372 -21.63 9.92 -11.34
CA LEU A 372 -22.95 9.96 -10.72
C LEU A 372 -23.58 8.57 -10.68
N GLU A 373 -23.63 7.88 -11.82
CA GLU A 373 -24.18 6.52 -11.91
C GLU A 373 -23.42 5.53 -11.04
N LYS A 374 -22.09 5.65 -11.00
CA LYS A 374 -21.22 4.76 -10.22
C LYS A 374 -21.41 4.88 -8.71
N PHE A 375 -21.60 6.10 -8.20
CA PHE A 375 -21.55 6.37 -6.76
C PHE A 375 -22.90 6.74 -6.15
N ALA A 376 -23.96 6.96 -6.93
CA ALA A 376 -25.26 7.33 -6.38
C ALA A 376 -25.81 6.28 -5.40
N SER A 377 -25.57 4.99 -5.66
CA SER A 377 -26.01 3.91 -4.76
C SER A 377 -25.26 3.87 -3.42
N ASP A 378 -24.10 4.52 -3.32
CA ASP A 378 -23.32 4.60 -2.09
C ASP A 378 -23.89 5.67 -1.14
N VAL A 379 -24.87 6.47 -1.58
CA VAL A 379 -25.45 7.54 -0.76
C VAL A 379 -26.52 6.96 0.16
N LYS A 380 -26.37 7.19 1.46
CA LYS A 380 -27.30 6.69 2.47
C LYS A 380 -28.68 7.33 2.34
N GLN A 381 -29.69 6.67 2.89
CA GLN A 381 -31.01 7.27 3.07
C GLN A 381 -30.91 8.56 3.90
N GLY A 382 -31.59 9.62 3.44
CA GLY A 382 -31.48 10.97 4.00
C GLY A 382 -30.30 11.79 3.46
N GLY A 383 -29.39 11.17 2.70
CA GLY A 383 -28.25 11.85 2.08
C GLY A 383 -28.62 12.69 0.87
N ILE A 384 -27.63 13.45 0.37
CA ILE A 384 -27.80 14.37 -0.76
C ILE A 384 -26.84 14.07 -1.90
N ILE A 385 -27.30 14.34 -3.14
CA ILE A 385 -26.49 14.29 -4.35
C ILE A 385 -26.52 15.68 -5.00
N LEU A 386 -25.36 16.31 -5.18
CA LEU A 386 -25.18 17.52 -5.96
C LEU A 386 -24.57 17.18 -7.31
N TYR A 387 -25.19 17.61 -8.39
CA TYR A 387 -24.69 17.33 -9.74
C TYR A 387 -24.97 18.49 -10.71
N ASP A 388 -24.08 18.71 -11.68
CA ASP A 388 -24.19 19.84 -12.61
C ASP A 388 -25.31 19.63 -13.65
N THR A 389 -25.99 20.70 -14.06
CA THR A 389 -27.09 20.66 -15.05
C THR A 389 -26.68 20.04 -16.39
N THR A 390 -25.40 20.11 -16.76
CA THR A 390 -24.85 19.52 -18.00
C THR A 390 -24.97 18.00 -18.06
N ILE A 391 -25.17 17.32 -16.93
CA ILE A 391 -25.35 15.87 -16.85
C ILE A 391 -26.74 15.44 -17.37
N GLY A 392 -27.72 16.34 -17.37
CA GLY A 392 -29.11 16.03 -17.74
C GLY A 392 -29.97 15.63 -16.54
N ASP A 393 -31.04 14.88 -16.78
CA ASP A 393 -31.95 14.44 -15.72
C ASP A 393 -31.48 13.13 -15.10
N PHE A 394 -31.57 13.03 -13.78
CA PHE A 394 -31.12 11.88 -13.01
C PHE A 394 -32.18 11.47 -12.00
N LYS A 395 -32.46 10.17 -11.91
CA LYS A 395 -33.38 9.62 -10.92
C LYS A 395 -32.59 9.15 -9.71
N ALA A 396 -32.75 9.84 -8.59
CA ALA A 396 -32.10 9.49 -7.33
C ALA A 396 -32.56 8.13 -6.80
N PRO A 397 -31.71 7.42 -6.04
CA PRO A 397 -32.14 6.31 -5.19
C PRO A 397 -33.24 6.74 -4.21
N GLU A 398 -34.04 5.77 -3.75
CA GLU A 398 -35.11 6.04 -2.79
C GLU A 398 -34.56 6.61 -1.48
N GLY A 399 -35.18 7.68 -0.98
CA GLY A 399 -34.74 8.36 0.24
C GLY A 399 -33.53 9.28 0.07
N VAL A 400 -33.01 9.48 -1.15
CA VAL A 400 -31.87 10.37 -1.44
C VAL A 400 -32.34 11.63 -2.17
N ARG A 401 -31.92 12.82 -1.72
CA ARG A 401 -32.27 14.09 -2.36
C ARG A 401 -31.22 14.45 -3.42
N ALA A 402 -31.57 14.36 -4.70
CA ALA A 402 -30.71 14.84 -5.78
C ALA A 402 -31.04 16.30 -6.16
N ILE A 403 -30.01 17.13 -6.21
CA ILE A 403 -30.07 18.58 -6.44
C ILE A 403 -29.25 18.88 -7.70
N LYS A 404 -29.95 19.35 -8.73
CA LYS A 404 -29.37 19.73 -10.02
C LYS A 404 -28.92 21.20 -9.96
N VAL A 405 -27.61 21.45 -10.07
CA VAL A 405 -27.01 22.77 -9.89
C VAL A 405 -26.47 23.31 -11.22
N PRO A 406 -26.78 24.54 -11.66
CA PRO A 406 -26.18 25.14 -12.85
C PRO A 406 -24.76 25.68 -12.56
N ALA A 407 -23.89 24.84 -12.00
CA ALA A 407 -22.61 25.28 -11.43
C ALA A 407 -21.66 25.87 -12.48
N THR A 408 -21.64 25.29 -13.68
CA THR A 408 -20.86 25.81 -14.82
C THR A 408 -21.36 27.21 -15.24
N GLN A 409 -22.66 27.44 -15.21
CA GLN A 409 -23.25 28.75 -15.53
C GLN A 409 -22.93 29.79 -14.44
N ILE A 410 -23.14 29.44 -13.16
CA ILE A 410 -22.81 30.31 -12.02
C ILE A 410 -21.34 30.74 -12.09
N ALA A 411 -20.44 29.80 -12.35
CA ALA A 411 -19.01 30.10 -12.44
C ALA A 411 -18.66 30.99 -13.64
N LYS A 412 -19.32 30.76 -14.79
CA LYS A 412 -19.15 31.59 -15.99
C LYS A 412 -19.62 33.03 -15.76
N GLU A 413 -20.78 33.22 -15.16
CA GLU A 413 -21.32 34.54 -14.81
C GLU A 413 -20.46 35.25 -13.74
N GLY A 414 -19.88 34.48 -12.82
CA GLY A 414 -18.90 34.96 -11.84
C GLY A 414 -17.49 35.22 -12.39
N GLY A 415 -17.26 35.05 -13.70
CA GLY A 415 -16.01 35.43 -14.36
C GLY A 415 -14.98 34.32 -14.55
N SER A 416 -15.30 33.05 -14.26
CA SER A 416 -14.44 31.91 -14.55
C SER A 416 -15.22 30.60 -14.74
N GLU A 417 -15.33 30.15 -16.00
CA GLU A 417 -15.97 28.88 -16.35
C GLU A 417 -15.26 27.65 -15.73
N ARG A 418 -13.99 27.81 -15.30
CA ARG A 418 -13.20 26.76 -14.65
C ARG A 418 -13.47 26.61 -13.14
N ALA A 419 -14.32 27.46 -12.56
CA ALA A 419 -14.61 27.49 -11.12
C ALA A 419 -15.99 26.89 -10.77
N ALA A 420 -16.56 26.05 -11.64
CA ALA A 420 -17.82 25.35 -11.38
C ALA A 420 -17.78 24.54 -10.08
N ASN A 421 -16.61 23.99 -9.78
CA ASN A 421 -16.33 23.26 -8.55
C ASN A 421 -16.52 24.15 -7.29
N THR A 422 -16.09 25.42 -7.34
CA THR A 422 -16.30 26.38 -6.25
C THR A 422 -17.77 26.78 -6.09
N ALA A 423 -18.51 26.90 -7.20
CA ALA A 423 -19.94 27.19 -7.18
C ALA A 423 -20.73 26.08 -6.46
N ILE A 424 -20.42 24.80 -6.72
CA ILE A 424 -21.05 23.67 -6.00
C ILE A 424 -20.74 23.69 -4.51
N ILE A 425 -19.50 24.01 -4.11
CA ILE A 425 -19.17 24.17 -2.68
C ILE A 425 -19.99 25.30 -2.06
N GLY A 426 -20.27 26.38 -2.81
CA GLY A 426 -21.16 27.45 -2.36
C GLY A 426 -22.58 26.96 -2.06
N VAL A 427 -23.12 26.10 -2.93
CA VAL A 427 -24.41 25.43 -2.71
C VAL A 427 -24.35 24.54 -1.47
N LEU A 428 -23.31 23.72 -1.34
CA LEU A 428 -23.13 22.81 -0.21
C LEU A 428 -23.04 23.58 1.12
N MET A 429 -22.31 24.69 1.13
CA MET A 429 -22.19 25.61 2.26
C MET A 429 -23.57 26.16 2.67
N HIS A 430 -24.38 26.60 1.72
CA HIS A 430 -25.72 27.12 2.02
C HIS A 430 -26.67 26.06 2.56
N LEU A 431 -26.59 24.82 2.05
CA LEU A 431 -27.43 23.72 2.54
C LEU A 431 -27.18 23.37 4.01
N GLY A 432 -26.03 23.76 4.58
CA GLY A 432 -25.71 23.57 5.99
C GLY A 432 -25.54 22.11 6.42
N VAL A 433 -25.58 21.16 5.48
CA VAL A 433 -25.53 19.71 5.75
C VAL A 433 -24.19 19.22 6.32
N THR A 434 -23.16 20.06 6.26
CA THR A 434 -21.85 19.76 6.84
C THR A 434 -21.71 20.21 8.29
N GLY A 435 -22.65 21.03 8.81
CA GLY A 435 -22.54 21.63 10.14
C GLY A 435 -21.35 22.59 10.31
N LEU A 436 -20.85 23.17 9.21
CA LEU A 436 -19.72 24.12 9.22
C LEU A 436 -20.22 25.53 8.96
N ASP A 437 -19.51 26.54 9.48
CA ASP A 437 -19.89 27.93 9.32
C ASP A 437 -19.37 28.52 8.00
N VAL A 438 -20.02 29.58 7.52
CA VAL A 438 -19.63 30.28 6.29
C VAL A 438 -18.17 30.77 6.35
N GLU A 439 -17.70 31.18 7.52
CA GLU A 439 -16.33 31.64 7.74
C GLU A 439 -15.29 30.54 7.49
N ASP A 440 -15.61 29.28 7.84
CA ASP A 440 -14.73 28.13 7.61
C ASP A 440 -14.49 27.90 6.12
N TYR A 441 -15.55 27.98 5.31
CA TYR A 441 -15.46 27.86 3.86
C TYR A 441 -14.68 29.02 3.22
N MET A 442 -14.87 30.24 3.73
CA MET A 442 -14.15 31.41 3.24
C MET A 442 -12.64 31.28 3.50
N LYS A 443 -12.26 30.85 4.71
CA LYS A 443 -10.86 30.57 5.07
C LYS A 443 -10.28 29.42 4.24
N ALA A 444 -11.06 28.35 4.04
CA ALA A 444 -10.64 27.22 3.21
C ALA A 444 -10.34 27.62 1.75
N ILE A 445 -11.10 28.55 1.17
CA ILE A 445 -10.81 29.10 -0.17
C ILE A 445 -9.49 29.88 -0.16
N GLU A 446 -9.26 30.73 0.85
CA GLU A 446 -8.01 31.50 0.97
C GLU A 446 -6.79 30.58 1.01
N GLU A 447 -6.83 29.57 1.86
CA GLU A 447 -5.77 28.58 1.97
C GLU A 447 -5.59 27.79 0.67
N THR A 448 -6.69 27.35 0.04
CA THR A 448 -6.67 26.53 -1.20
C THR A 448 -5.97 27.25 -2.34
N PHE A 449 -6.15 28.57 -2.42
CA PHE A 449 -5.56 29.39 -3.45
C PHE A 449 -4.42 30.29 -2.94
N ALA A 450 -3.83 30.00 -1.77
CA ALA A 450 -2.76 30.82 -1.18
C ALA A 450 -1.55 31.01 -2.12
N ALA A 451 -1.17 29.96 -2.86
CA ALA A 451 -0.11 30.03 -3.88
C ALA A 451 -0.50 30.86 -5.13
N LYS A 452 -1.79 31.16 -5.30
CA LYS A 452 -2.37 31.89 -6.43
C LYS A 452 -3.30 33.00 -5.91
N GLN A 453 -2.78 33.89 -5.07
CA GLN A 453 -3.53 34.94 -4.37
C GLN A 453 -4.53 35.73 -5.26
N LYS A 454 -4.19 35.96 -6.53
CA LYS A 454 -5.06 36.63 -7.52
C LYS A 454 -6.41 35.91 -7.76
N LEU A 455 -6.49 34.61 -7.49
CA LEU A 455 -7.69 33.79 -7.67
C LEU A 455 -8.59 33.77 -6.43
N ILE A 456 -8.12 34.23 -5.27
CA ILE A 456 -8.89 34.18 -4.02
C ILE A 456 -10.17 35.02 -4.11
N PRO A 457 -10.14 36.32 -4.47
CA PRO A 457 -11.36 37.13 -4.49
C PRO A 457 -12.41 36.60 -5.47
N LEU A 458 -11.93 36.11 -6.62
CA LEU A 458 -12.78 35.50 -7.65
C LEU A 458 -13.49 34.24 -7.14
N ASN A 459 -12.76 33.33 -6.49
CA ASN A 459 -13.35 32.11 -5.95
C ASN A 459 -14.29 32.40 -4.76
N GLN A 460 -13.95 33.36 -3.90
CA GLN A 460 -14.85 33.79 -2.82
C GLN A 460 -16.15 34.39 -3.35
N GLN A 461 -16.08 35.16 -4.45
CA GLN A 461 -17.28 35.66 -5.11
C GLN A 461 -18.12 34.50 -5.69
N ILE A 462 -17.50 33.58 -6.43
CA ILE A 462 -18.20 32.43 -7.03
C ILE A 462 -18.82 31.51 -5.96
N LEU A 463 -18.14 31.33 -4.82
CA LEU A 463 -18.68 30.63 -3.66
C LEU A 463 -19.99 31.29 -3.17
N LYS A 464 -19.99 32.62 -3.03
CA LYS A 464 -21.17 33.39 -2.61
C LYS A 464 -22.29 33.35 -3.64
N GLU A 465 -21.99 33.41 -4.94
CA GLU A 465 -23.00 33.27 -5.99
C GLU A 465 -23.63 31.87 -5.99
N GLY A 466 -22.85 30.81 -5.73
CA GLY A 466 -23.37 29.46 -5.53
C GLY A 466 -24.34 29.37 -4.35
N ALA A 467 -23.96 29.96 -3.21
CA ALA A 467 -24.82 30.02 -2.02
C ALA A 467 -26.09 30.84 -2.25
N LYS A 468 -25.99 31.97 -2.97
CA LYS A 468 -27.12 32.81 -3.34
C LYS A 468 -28.09 32.06 -4.24
N TRP A 469 -27.58 31.37 -5.27
CA TRP A 469 -28.41 30.55 -6.14
C TRP A 469 -29.18 29.49 -5.34
N ALA A 470 -28.52 28.81 -4.38
CA ALA A 470 -29.17 27.84 -3.51
C ALA A 470 -30.30 28.49 -2.69
N SER A 471 -30.06 29.66 -2.09
CA SER A 471 -31.07 30.40 -1.32
C SER A 471 -32.29 30.83 -2.14
N GLU A 472 -32.15 31.01 -3.45
CA GLU A 472 -33.22 31.46 -4.34
C GLU A 472 -34.01 30.28 -4.96
N ASN A 473 -33.46 29.06 -4.95
CA ASN A 473 -33.97 27.93 -5.74
C ASN A 473 -34.23 26.63 -4.96
N LEU A 474 -33.75 26.50 -3.71
CA LEU A 474 -33.84 25.29 -2.89
C LEU A 474 -34.54 25.53 -1.57
#